data_AF-A0A376F1W5-F1
#
_entry.id   AF-A0A376F1W5-F1
#
_cell.length_a   1.000
_cell.length_b   1.000
_cell.length_c   1.000
_cell.angle_alpha   90.00
_cell.angle_beta   90.00
_cell.angle_gamma   90.00
#
_symmetry.space_group_name_H-M   'P 1'
#
loop_
_entity.id
_entity.type
_entity.pdbx_description
1 polymer ?
#
loop_
_entity_poly.entity_id
_entity_poly.type
_entity_poly.pdbx_seq_one_letter_code
_entity_poly.pdbx_strand_id
1 'polypeptide(L)'
;MLYAEATIDVNALAAKQQVSDADVNAYYEQNKNSFVSPEQFRVSYIKLDAAALQETASDAEIQSYYDQHQDQFTQPQRNRYSVIQTKTEADAKAALDELNKGADFATVAKAKSTDIISAKNGR
;
A
#
# COMPACT_ATOMS: atom_id res chain seq x y z
N MET A 1 25.11 -45.50 33.75
CA MET A 1 23.98 -46.13 33.01
C MET A 1 24.50 -46.45 31.62
N LEU A 2 24.52 -47.72 31.23
CA LEU A 2 24.89 -48.16 29.89
C LEU A 2 23.61 -48.31 29.07
N TYR A 3 23.47 -47.55 27.98
CA TYR A 3 22.41 -47.79 27.00
C TYR A 3 22.90 -48.88 26.03
N ALA A 4 22.08 -49.90 25.80
CA ALA A 4 22.32 -50.85 24.74
C ALA A 4 21.69 -50.29 23.45
N GLU A 5 22.51 -49.97 22.45
CA GLU A 5 22.02 -49.71 21.10
C GLU A 5 21.80 -51.04 20.38
N ALA A 6 20.57 -51.29 19.93
CA ALA A 6 20.24 -52.40 19.06
C ALA A 6 20.23 -51.91 17.61
N THR A 7 21.34 -52.13 16.90
CA THR A 7 21.41 -51.85 15.46
C THR A 7 20.59 -52.92 14.73
N ILE A 8 19.40 -52.56 14.26
CA ILE A 8 18.60 -53.43 13.41
C ILE A 8 19.22 -53.41 12.01
N ASP A 9 19.87 -54.52 11.63
CA ASP A 9 20.33 -54.71 10.26
C ASP A 9 19.12 -54.99 9.37
N VAL A 10 18.57 -53.91 8.81
CA VAL A 10 17.44 -53.94 7.88
C VAL A 10 17.75 -54.74 6.61
N ASN A 11 19.02 -54.85 6.21
CA ASN A 11 19.42 -55.61 5.02
C ASN A 11 19.36 -57.12 5.29
N ALA A 12 19.77 -57.56 6.48
CA ALA A 12 19.66 -58.96 6.90
C ALA A 12 18.19 -59.43 7.06
N LEU A 13 17.27 -58.51 7.36
CA LEU A 13 15.83 -58.77 7.39
C LEU A 13 15.22 -58.80 5.99
N ALA A 14 15.58 -57.85 5.12
CA ALA A 14 15.11 -57.80 3.74
C ALA A 14 15.54 -59.04 2.94
N ALA A 15 16.76 -59.57 3.17
CA ALA A 15 17.25 -60.78 2.52
C ALA A 15 16.46 -62.06 2.88
N LYS A 16 15.70 -62.06 3.99
CA LYS A 16 14.81 -63.16 4.38
C LYS A 16 13.38 -63.01 3.84
N GLN A 17 13.08 -61.85 3.26
CA GLN A 17 11.77 -61.56 2.69
C GLN A 17 11.73 -62.08 1.24
N GLN A 18 10.90 -63.08 0.98
CA GLN A 18 10.58 -63.46 -0.40
C GLN A 18 9.38 -62.62 -0.85
N VAL A 19 9.61 -61.69 -1.78
CA VAL A 19 8.55 -60.94 -2.44
C VAL A 19 8.13 -61.72 -3.67
N SER A 20 6.86 -62.06 -3.79
CA SER A 20 6.33 -62.74 -4.98
C SER A 20 5.91 -61.73 -6.05
N ASP A 21 5.85 -62.16 -7.31
CA ASP A 21 5.36 -61.32 -8.41
C ASP A 21 3.92 -60.82 -8.16
N ALA A 22 3.11 -61.58 -7.41
CA ALA A 22 1.77 -61.18 -7.01
C ALA A 22 1.79 -60.00 -6.03
N ASP A 23 2.74 -59.97 -5.09
CA ASP A 23 2.91 -58.87 -4.13
C ASP A 23 3.38 -57.60 -4.83
N VAL A 24 4.28 -57.75 -5.82
CA VAL A 24 4.74 -56.63 -6.66
C VAL A 24 3.56 -56.05 -7.44
N ASN A 25 2.72 -56.90 -8.03
CA ASN A 25 1.56 -56.46 -8.81
C ASN A 25 0.51 -55.78 -7.93
N ALA A 26 0.21 -56.34 -6.75
CA ALA A 26 -0.71 -55.73 -5.79
C ALA A 26 -0.22 -54.34 -5.31
N TYR A 27 1.09 -54.22 -5.04
CA TYR A 27 1.68 -52.95 -4.65
C TYR A 27 1.63 -51.93 -5.80
N TYR A 28 1.93 -52.36 -7.03
CA TYR A 28 1.81 -51.51 -8.20
C TYR A 28 0.38 -51.00 -8.39
N GLU A 29 -0.62 -51.89 -8.36
CA GLU A 29 -2.04 -51.55 -8.48
C GLU A 29 -2.50 -50.56 -7.42
N GLN A 30 -2.08 -50.76 -6.16
CA GLN A 30 -2.48 -49.92 -5.04
C GLN A 30 -1.77 -48.56 -5.03
N ASN A 31 -0.60 -48.45 -5.67
CA ASN A 31 0.23 -47.24 -5.71
C ASN A 31 0.35 -46.63 -7.11
N LYS A 32 -0.54 -46.98 -8.05
CA LYS A 32 -0.54 -46.45 -9.43
C LYS A 32 -0.38 -44.95 -9.53
N ASN A 33 -1.03 -44.21 -8.63
CA ASN A 33 -0.99 -42.75 -8.59
C ASN A 33 0.40 -42.18 -8.22
N SER A 34 1.28 -42.99 -7.63
CA SER A 34 2.68 -42.64 -7.34
C SER A 34 3.62 -42.93 -8.51
N PHE A 35 3.14 -43.68 -9.51
CA PHE A 35 3.89 -44.03 -10.73
C PHE A 35 3.44 -43.23 -11.96
N VAL A 36 2.41 -42.39 -11.83
CA VAL A 36 2.05 -41.42 -12.88
C VAL A 36 2.89 -40.15 -12.72
N SER A 37 3.33 -39.59 -13.85
CA SER A 37 4.00 -38.30 -13.83
C SER A 37 2.99 -37.21 -13.43
N PRO A 38 3.30 -36.34 -12.46
CA PRO A 38 2.40 -35.27 -12.08
C PRO A 38 2.17 -34.30 -13.25
N GLU A 39 0.99 -33.69 -13.30
CA GLU A 39 0.65 -32.69 -14.31
C GLU A 39 1.66 -31.54 -14.32
N GLN A 40 2.25 -31.28 -15.49
CA GLN A 40 3.17 -30.17 -15.69
C GLN A 40 2.46 -29.02 -16.40
N PHE A 41 2.25 -27.91 -15.71
CA PHE A 41 1.72 -26.69 -16.32
C PHE A 41 2.87 -25.79 -16.81
N ARG A 42 2.76 -25.29 -18.06
CA ARG A 42 3.66 -24.25 -18.59
C ARG A 42 3.07 -22.89 -18.29
N VAL A 43 3.68 -22.15 -17.38
CA VAL A 43 3.33 -20.74 -17.12
C VAL A 43 4.22 -19.86 -17.99
N SER A 44 3.60 -19.13 -18.93
CA SER A 44 4.28 -18.09 -19.70
C SER A 44 4.08 -16.76 -18.99
N TYR A 45 5.16 -16.09 -18.60
CA TYR A 45 5.12 -14.72 -18.06
C TYR A 45 5.74 -13.77 -19.09
N ILE A 46 5.17 -12.56 -19.22
CA ILE A 46 5.86 -11.45 -19.88
C ILE A 46 6.69 -10.77 -18.79
N LYS A 47 8.02 -10.86 -18.89
CA LYS A 47 8.92 -10.08 -18.02
C LYS A 47 8.87 -8.64 -18.51
N LEU A 48 8.17 -7.78 -17.78
CA LEU A 48 8.25 -6.34 -18.01
C LEU A 48 9.53 -5.85 -17.32
N ASP A 49 10.61 -5.76 -18.08
CA ASP A 49 11.87 -5.18 -17.62
C ASP A 49 11.82 -3.66 -17.85
N ALA A 50 11.71 -2.89 -16.76
CA ALA A 50 11.68 -1.43 -16.82
C ALA A 50 12.96 -0.85 -17.43
N ALA A 51 14.09 -1.54 -17.32
CA ALA A 51 15.34 -1.12 -17.95
C ALA A 51 15.30 -1.31 -19.49
N ALA A 52 14.51 -2.27 -19.98
CA ALA A 52 14.29 -2.48 -21.41
C ALA A 52 13.26 -1.51 -22.01
N LEU A 53 12.54 -0.74 -21.18
CA LEU A 53 11.53 0.25 -21.57
C LEU A 53 12.03 1.70 -21.40
N GLN A 54 13.32 1.88 -21.16
CA GLN A 54 13.91 3.20 -20.99
C GLN A 54 13.99 3.91 -22.35
N GLU A 55 12.94 4.63 -22.71
CA GLU A 55 12.95 5.57 -23.82
C GLU A 55 13.38 6.96 -23.33
N THR A 56 14.21 7.61 -24.12
CA THR A 56 14.65 8.99 -23.84
C THR A 56 13.66 9.92 -24.51
N ALA A 57 12.92 10.71 -23.73
CA ALA A 57 12.04 11.72 -24.30
C ALA A 57 12.87 12.82 -24.97
N SER A 58 12.42 13.27 -26.14
CA SER A 58 12.96 14.44 -26.82
C SER A 58 12.53 15.73 -26.12
N ASP A 59 13.27 16.82 -26.34
CA ASP A 59 12.93 18.13 -25.80
C ASP A 59 11.52 18.61 -26.22
N ALA A 60 11.08 18.24 -27.43
CA ALA A 60 9.75 18.56 -27.94
C ALA A 60 8.64 17.81 -27.17
N GLU A 61 8.86 16.54 -26.83
CA GLU A 61 7.92 15.75 -26.03
C GLU A 61 7.87 16.25 -24.59
N ILE A 62 9.01 16.63 -24.02
CA ILE A 62 9.09 17.24 -22.69
C ILE A 62 8.31 18.56 -22.66
N GLN A 63 8.51 19.42 -23.65
CA GLN A 63 7.82 20.71 -23.74
C GLN A 63 6.31 20.51 -23.93
N SER A 64 5.89 19.63 -24.84
CA SER A 64 4.49 19.32 -25.06
C SER A 64 3.83 18.74 -23.81
N TYR A 65 4.54 17.89 -23.06
CA TYR A 65 4.02 17.34 -21.81
C TYR A 65 3.88 18.43 -20.74
N TYR A 66 4.88 19.29 -20.60
CA TYR A 66 4.83 20.43 -19.68
C TYR A 66 3.66 21.35 -19.99
N ASP A 67 3.47 21.74 -21.24
CA ASP A 67 2.40 22.65 -21.66
C ASP A 67 1.00 22.07 -21.44
N GLN A 68 0.85 20.74 -21.57
CA GLN A 68 -0.41 20.04 -21.31
C GLN A 68 -0.72 19.82 -19.82
N HIS A 69 0.30 19.85 -18.95
CA HIS A 69 0.19 19.51 -17.53
C HIS A 69 0.70 20.63 -16.61
N GLN A 70 0.65 21.89 -17.08
CA GLN A 70 1.15 23.05 -16.31
C GLN A 70 0.49 23.17 -14.92
N ASP A 71 -0.77 22.74 -14.79
CA ASP A 71 -1.50 22.68 -13.52
C ASP A 71 -0.84 21.76 -12.49
N GLN A 72 -0.14 20.71 -12.93
CA GLN A 72 0.60 19.78 -12.05
C GLN A 72 1.98 20.33 -11.64
N PHE A 73 2.51 21.28 -12.41
CA PHE A 73 3.81 21.92 -12.17
C PHE A 73 3.68 23.33 -11.58
N THR A 74 2.46 23.78 -11.32
CA THR A 74 2.20 25.04 -10.62
C THR A 74 1.74 24.73 -9.19
N GLN A 75 2.14 25.59 -8.25
CA GLN A 75 1.62 25.51 -6.89
C GLN A 75 0.42 26.46 -6.80
N PRO A 76 -0.81 25.97 -6.54
CA PRO A 76 -1.93 26.88 -6.33
C PRO A 76 -1.60 27.82 -5.17
N GLN A 77 -1.95 29.10 -5.34
CA GLN A 77 -1.73 30.11 -4.31
C GLN A 77 -2.35 29.65 -2.99
N ARG A 78 -1.52 29.43 -1.97
CA ARG A 78 -1.98 29.14 -0.62
C ARG A 78 -2.31 30.45 0.08
N ASN A 79 -3.55 30.91 -0.08
CA ASN A 79 -4.05 32.07 0.64
C ASN A 79 -4.39 31.67 2.08
N ARG A 80 -3.75 32.32 3.06
CA ARG A 80 -4.15 32.23 4.46
C ARG A 80 -5.13 33.36 4.75
N TYR A 81 -6.39 33.03 4.98
CA TYR A 81 -7.41 33.98 5.41
C TYR A 81 -7.77 33.74 6.89
N SER A 82 -8.22 34.80 7.53
CA SER A 82 -8.75 34.82 8.90
C SER A 82 -10.21 35.28 8.82
N VAL A 83 -11.12 34.64 9.56
CA VAL A 83 -12.57 34.88 9.57
C VAL A 83 -13.08 35.02 11.00
N ILE A 84 -13.94 36.03 11.21
CA ILE A 84 -14.74 36.17 12.43
C ILE A 84 -16.15 35.71 12.07
N GLN A 85 -16.57 34.56 12.62
CA GLN A 85 -17.93 34.07 12.40
C GLN A 85 -18.86 34.63 13.48
N THR A 86 -20.01 35.17 13.13
CA THR A 86 -21.00 35.67 14.11
C THR A 86 -22.36 35.02 13.86
N LYS A 87 -23.25 35.06 14.86
CA LYS A 87 -24.61 34.50 14.76
C LYS A 87 -25.54 35.36 13.90
N THR A 88 -25.31 36.67 13.88
CA THR A 88 -26.17 37.63 13.19
C THR A 88 -25.35 38.64 12.38
N GLU A 89 -25.99 39.25 11.39
CA GLU A 89 -25.40 40.33 10.59
C GLU A 89 -25.12 41.58 11.44
N ALA A 90 -25.95 41.86 12.44
CA ALA A 90 -25.75 42.98 13.36
C ALA A 90 -24.43 42.81 14.15
N ASP A 91 -24.17 41.59 14.63
CA ASP A 91 -22.92 41.26 15.32
C ASP A 91 -21.70 41.38 14.39
N ALA A 92 -21.85 40.97 13.13
CA ALA A 92 -20.80 41.09 12.11
C ALA A 92 -20.46 42.57 11.84
N LYS A 93 -21.49 43.43 11.69
CA LYS A 93 -21.30 44.87 11.51
C LYS A 93 -20.63 45.52 12.71
N ALA A 94 -21.02 45.13 13.93
CA ALA A 94 -20.37 45.62 15.14
C ALA A 94 -18.89 45.21 15.23
N ALA A 95 -18.54 43.99 14.82
CA ALA A 95 -17.15 43.54 14.73
C ALA A 95 -16.36 44.33 13.67
N LEU A 96 -16.96 44.56 12.50
CA LEU A 96 -16.36 45.36 11.42
C LEU A 96 -16.12 46.82 11.85
N ASP A 97 -17.05 47.42 12.57
CA ASP A 97 -16.92 48.79 13.08
C ASP A 97 -15.75 48.92 14.08
N GLU A 98 -15.53 47.91 14.92
CA GLU A 98 -14.38 47.86 15.84
C GLU A 98 -13.06 47.75 15.07
N LEU A 99 -13.01 46.90 14.04
CA LEU A 99 -11.84 46.76 13.17
C LEU A 99 -11.54 48.08 12.43
N ASN A 100 -12.56 48.75 11.89
CA ASN A 100 -12.43 50.03 11.21
C ASN A 100 -11.95 51.16 12.14
N LYS A 101 -12.22 51.06 13.44
CA LYS A 101 -11.68 51.97 14.47
C LYS A 101 -10.25 51.64 14.88
N GLY A 102 -9.64 50.61 14.30
CA GLY A 102 -8.26 50.22 14.55
C GLY A 102 -8.08 49.14 15.62
N ALA A 103 -9.15 48.43 16.01
CA ALA A 103 -9.01 47.28 16.91
C ALA A 103 -8.23 46.15 16.23
N ASP A 104 -7.43 45.42 17.01
CA ASP A 104 -6.68 44.26 16.53
C ASP A 104 -7.62 43.10 16.15
N PHE A 105 -7.40 42.50 14.97
CA PHE A 105 -8.27 41.44 14.44
C PHE A 105 -8.33 40.22 15.36
N ALA A 106 -7.18 39.78 15.89
CA ALA A 106 -7.12 38.61 16.75
C ALA A 106 -7.92 38.82 18.06
N THR A 107 -7.94 40.04 18.56
CA THR A 107 -8.70 40.44 19.74
C THR A 107 -10.20 40.40 19.46
N VAL A 108 -10.65 40.98 18.34
CA VAL A 108 -12.06 40.94 17.94
C VAL A 108 -12.52 39.51 17.65
N ALA A 109 -11.67 38.70 16.99
CA ALA A 109 -11.95 37.29 16.71
C ALA A 109 -12.12 36.48 18.00
N LYS A 110 -11.24 36.64 19.00
CA LYS A 110 -11.36 35.98 20.30
C LYS A 110 -12.64 36.32 21.05
N ALA A 111 -13.07 37.58 20.95
CA ALA A 111 -14.21 38.08 21.70
C ALA A 111 -15.55 37.77 21.03
N LYS A 112 -15.60 37.85 19.70
CA LYS A 112 -16.86 37.86 18.93
C LYS A 112 -17.06 36.68 18.00
N SER A 113 -16.00 35.92 17.67
CA SER A 113 -16.15 34.76 16.81
C SER A 113 -16.88 33.63 17.54
N THR A 114 -17.91 33.10 16.90
CA THR A 114 -18.69 31.97 17.36
C THR A 114 -18.04 30.64 16.98
N ASP A 115 -17.07 30.67 16.07
CA ASP A 115 -16.20 29.53 15.81
C ASP A 115 -15.11 29.50 16.89
N ILE A 116 -15.16 28.50 17.75
CA ILE A 116 -14.24 28.29 18.88
C ILE A 116 -12.81 28.08 18.39
N ILE A 117 -12.60 27.47 17.22
CA ILE A 117 -11.28 27.20 16.66
C ILE A 117 -10.66 28.52 16.17
N SER A 118 -11.41 29.28 15.38
CA SER A 118 -10.99 30.60 14.91
C SER A 118 -10.82 31.62 16.04
N ALA A 119 -11.74 31.62 17.00
CA ALA A 119 -11.67 32.47 18.19
C ALA A 119 -10.37 32.23 18.97
N LYS A 120 -10.04 30.97 19.32
CA LYS A 120 -8.82 30.64 20.09
C LYS A 120 -7.54 31.05 19.37
N ASN A 121 -7.51 30.88 18.06
CA ASN A 121 -6.34 31.18 17.23
C ASN A 121 -6.22 32.65 16.85
N GLY A 122 -7.23 33.47 17.13
CA GLY A 122 -7.28 34.89 16.73
C GLY A 122 -7.29 35.06 15.22
N ARG A 123 -7.84 34.08 14.50
CA ARG A 123 -7.86 34.02 13.04
C ARG A 123 -9.12 33.37 12.57
#